data_AF-A0AAJ6EZR8-F1
#
_entry.id   AF-A0AAJ6EZR8-F1
#
_cell.length_a   1.000
_cell.length_b   1.000
_cell.length_c   1.000
_cell.angle_alpha   90.00
_cell.angle_beta   90.00
_cell.angle_gamma   90.00
#
_symmetry.space_group_name_H-M   'P 1'
#
loop_
_entity.id
_entity.type
_entity.pdbx_description
1 polymer ?
#
loop_
_entity_poly.entity_id
_entity_poly.type
_entity_poly.pdbx_seq_one_letter_code
_entity_poly.pdbx_strand_id
1 'polypeptide(L)'
;MNRRKTVMLAVAGMVSMITGSRRARAGSHFQEDGPMVMASGDDVPGLTNARSGSAAQLCDLKAVGPEAQVTAIQHLGDTFEVTTADGRKMAFREVDLRIKIDTGEKGPLIGKPVIMPGGMMDDRVTLFFASPAEVGTLVKYGS
;
A
#
# COMPACT_ATOMS: atom_id res chain seq x y z
N MET A 1 35.46 1.46 29.56
CA MET A 1 35.91 2.81 29.19
C MET A 1 35.89 2.90 27.68
N ASN A 2 35.03 3.74 27.09
CA ASN A 2 35.25 4.49 25.85
C ASN A 2 33.99 5.31 25.50
N ARG A 3 34.21 6.63 25.38
CA ARG A 3 33.22 7.71 25.30
C ARG A 3 32.79 7.91 23.86
N ARG A 4 31.49 7.95 23.57
CA ARG A 4 30.95 8.52 22.33
C ARG A 4 29.99 9.65 22.70
N LYS A 5 30.37 10.86 22.31
CA LYS A 5 29.62 12.11 22.50
C LYS A 5 28.56 12.18 21.40
N THR A 6 27.30 12.35 21.77
CA THR A 6 26.22 12.69 20.83
C THR A 6 25.79 14.12 21.14
N VAL A 7 25.97 14.99 20.15
CA VAL A 7 25.36 16.33 20.09
C VAL A 7 24.12 16.16 19.22
N MET A 8 22.95 16.58 19.69
CA MET A 8 21.76 16.69 18.86
C MET A 8 21.11 18.05 19.06
N LEU A 9 20.93 18.72 17.93
CA LEU A 9 20.48 20.08 17.72
C LEU A 9 18.96 20.16 17.90
N ALA A 10 18.46 21.13 18.67
CA ALA A 10 17.03 21.38 18.84
C ALA A 10 16.47 22.13 17.62
N VAL A 11 15.40 21.61 17.03
CA VAL A 11 14.63 22.22 15.93
C VAL A 11 13.56 23.13 16.54
N ALA A 12 13.61 24.43 16.23
CA ALA A 12 12.56 25.39 16.57
C ALA A 12 11.53 25.46 15.44
N GLY A 13 10.26 25.35 15.78
CA GLY A 13 9.13 25.48 14.86
C GLY A 13 8.78 26.93 14.52
N MET A 14 8.08 27.11 13.39
CA MET A 14 7.28 28.30 13.13
C MET A 14 5.95 27.90 12.49
N VAL A 15 4.88 28.34 13.15
CA VAL A 15 3.49 28.35 12.69
C VAL A 15 3.31 29.55 11.75
N SER A 16 2.51 29.40 10.69
CA SER A 16 1.76 30.53 10.14
C SER A 16 0.43 30.06 9.56
N MET A 17 -0.64 30.67 10.08
CA MET A 17 -2.01 30.56 9.63
C MET A 17 -2.24 31.48 8.44
N ILE A 18 -3.07 31.07 7.48
CA ILE A 18 -3.78 32.02 6.61
C ILE A 18 -5.27 31.65 6.56
N THR A 19 -6.03 32.61 7.04
CA THR A 19 -7.48 32.81 7.04
C THR A 19 -8.10 32.74 5.64
N GLY A 20 -9.29 32.14 5.56
CA GLY A 20 -9.98 31.83 4.30
C GLY A 20 -10.75 32.97 3.62
N SER A 21 -11.69 32.58 2.76
CA SER A 21 -12.80 33.40 2.25
C SER A 21 -13.88 32.51 1.63
N ARG A 22 -15.15 32.86 1.88
CA ARG A 22 -16.38 32.18 1.44
C ARG A 22 -16.88 32.75 0.10
N ARG A 23 -17.51 31.92 -0.75
CA ARG A 23 -18.84 32.16 -1.40
C ARG A 23 -19.15 30.98 -2.35
N ALA A 24 -20.26 30.26 -2.13
CA ALA A 24 -21.59 30.39 -2.79
C ALA A 24 -21.61 29.89 -4.25
N ARG A 25 -22.65 29.29 -4.85
CA ARG A 25 -23.97 28.73 -4.47
C ARG A 25 -24.50 28.09 -5.77
N ALA A 26 -25.20 26.96 -5.62
CA ALA A 26 -26.24 26.38 -6.50
C ALA A 26 -25.92 25.93 -7.94
N GLY A 27 -26.50 24.77 -8.28
CA GLY A 27 -26.67 24.31 -9.66
C GLY A 27 -26.89 22.80 -9.75
N SER A 28 -28.01 22.30 -9.25
CA SER A 28 -28.48 20.94 -9.50
C SER A 28 -29.06 20.86 -10.92
N HIS A 29 -28.44 20.08 -11.80
CA HIS A 29 -29.09 19.54 -12.98
C HIS A 29 -28.93 18.01 -12.93
N PHE A 30 -30.01 17.33 -12.55
CA PHE A 30 -30.19 15.92 -12.85
C PHE A 30 -30.73 15.83 -14.28
N GLN A 31 -30.06 15.06 -15.14
CA GLN A 31 -30.53 14.66 -16.46
C GLN A 31 -30.29 13.15 -16.59
N GLU A 32 -31.29 12.50 -17.17
CA GLU A 32 -31.70 11.10 -17.05
C GLU A 32 -30.83 10.04 -17.75
N ASP A 33 -31.15 8.79 -17.38
CA ASP A 33 -30.66 7.49 -17.83
C ASP A 33 -30.29 7.39 -19.33
N GLY A 34 -29.02 7.07 -19.58
CA GLY A 34 -28.49 6.60 -20.86
C GLY A 34 -27.62 5.35 -20.65
N PRO A 35 -27.41 4.51 -21.69
CA PRO A 35 -26.75 3.22 -21.53
C PRO A 35 -25.32 3.40 -21.02
N MET A 36 -24.92 2.60 -20.02
CA MET A 36 -23.57 2.61 -19.42
C MET A 36 -22.49 2.40 -20.51
N VAL A 37 -21.92 3.51 -20.99
CA VAL A 37 -20.73 3.50 -21.84
C VAL A 37 -19.54 3.22 -20.93
N MET A 38 -18.86 2.10 -21.18
CA MET A 38 -17.59 1.78 -20.52
C MET A 38 -16.60 2.92 -20.80
N ALA A 39 -16.29 3.71 -19.77
CA ALA A 39 -15.33 4.79 -19.89
C ALA A 39 -13.95 4.21 -20.20
N SER A 40 -13.48 4.40 -21.44
CA SER A 40 -12.06 4.34 -21.78
C SER A 40 -11.35 5.35 -20.88
N GLY A 41 -10.46 4.87 -20.01
CA GLY A 41 -9.94 5.60 -18.85
C GLY A 41 -8.90 6.69 -19.16
N ASP A 42 -9.12 7.51 -20.18
CA ASP A 42 -8.16 8.55 -20.57
C ASP A 42 -8.54 9.98 -20.15
N ASP A 43 -9.79 10.25 -19.73
CA ASP A 43 -10.23 11.63 -19.44
C ASP A 43 -11.02 11.78 -18.12
N VAL A 44 -10.38 11.46 -16.98
CA VAL A 44 -10.78 12.04 -15.68
C VAL A 44 -9.86 13.23 -15.36
N PRO A 45 -10.34 14.48 -15.46
CA PRO A 45 -9.55 15.65 -15.11
C PRO A 45 -9.16 15.61 -13.62
N GLY A 46 -7.87 15.48 -13.35
CA GLY A 46 -7.31 15.44 -11.99
C GLY A 46 -6.66 14.12 -11.59
N LEU A 47 -6.79 13.06 -12.40
CA LEU A 47 -6.01 11.84 -12.23
C LEU A 47 -4.87 11.84 -13.27
N THR A 48 -3.86 12.68 -13.05
CA THR A 48 -2.63 12.52 -13.82
C THR A 48 -2.09 11.14 -13.53
N ASN A 49 -1.73 10.43 -14.60
CA ASN A 49 -1.14 9.10 -14.58
C ASN A 49 0.26 9.20 -13.94
N ALA A 50 0.29 9.39 -12.62
CA ALA A 50 1.48 9.22 -11.84
C ALA A 50 1.79 7.72 -11.89
N ARG A 51 2.65 7.35 -12.86
CA ARG A 51 3.54 6.20 -12.73
C ARG A 51 4.52 6.48 -11.57
N SER A 52 4.00 6.76 -10.38
CA SER A 52 4.75 6.71 -9.13
C SER A 52 4.77 5.25 -8.73
N GLY A 53 5.60 4.48 -9.45
CA GLY A 53 5.86 3.13 -9.03
C GLY A 53 6.67 3.16 -7.75
N SER A 54 6.14 2.51 -6.70
CA SER A 54 6.94 2.15 -5.54
C SER A 54 8.16 1.36 -6.00
N ALA A 55 9.28 1.40 -5.27
CA ALA A 55 10.48 0.61 -5.60
C ALA A 55 10.18 -0.88 -5.87
N ALA A 56 9.17 -1.45 -5.20
CA ALA A 56 8.65 -2.79 -5.46
C ALA A 56 8.19 -3.03 -6.91
N GLN A 57 7.74 -2.00 -7.63
CA GLN A 57 7.29 -2.07 -9.02
C GLN A 57 8.45 -2.11 -10.03
N LEU A 58 9.68 -1.82 -9.57
CA LEU A 58 10.90 -1.94 -10.37
C LEU A 58 11.63 -3.27 -10.12
N CYS A 59 11.43 -3.88 -8.94
CA CYS A 59 11.97 -5.18 -8.58
C CYS A 59 11.24 -6.32 -9.29
N ASP A 60 11.97 -7.38 -9.65
CA ASP A 60 11.35 -8.65 -10.04
C ASP A 60 10.94 -9.42 -8.79
N LEU A 61 9.63 -9.49 -8.53
CA LEU A 61 9.08 -10.13 -7.33
C LEU A 61 9.22 -11.65 -7.36
N LYS A 62 9.58 -12.25 -8.49
CA LYS A 62 9.89 -13.69 -8.58
C LYS A 62 11.26 -14.03 -8.01
N ALA A 63 12.15 -13.04 -7.94
CA ALA A 63 13.55 -13.21 -7.54
C ALA A 63 13.81 -12.81 -6.08
N VAL A 64 12.77 -12.50 -5.30
CA VAL A 64 12.93 -12.14 -3.89
C VAL A 64 13.31 -13.36 -3.04
N GLY A 65 14.03 -13.11 -1.94
CA GLY A 65 14.42 -14.15 -1.01
C GLY A 65 13.29 -14.63 -0.10
N PRO A 66 13.53 -15.72 0.66
CA PRO A 66 12.55 -16.30 1.59
C PRO A 66 12.06 -15.32 2.67
N GLU A 67 12.84 -14.29 2.97
CA GLU A 67 12.53 -13.22 3.91
C GLU A 67 11.39 -12.30 3.46
N ALA A 68 11.07 -12.29 2.16
CA ALA A 68 9.96 -11.51 1.59
C ALA A 68 8.82 -12.41 1.07
N GLN A 69 9.06 -13.72 0.95
CA GLN A 69 8.05 -14.68 0.51
C GLN A 69 7.06 -14.97 1.65
N VAL A 70 5.78 -14.74 1.45
CA VAL A 70 4.73 -14.95 2.47
C VAL A 70 4.15 -16.35 2.39
N THR A 71 3.97 -16.99 3.55
CA THR A 71 3.44 -18.35 3.70
C THR A 71 2.14 -18.41 4.48
N ALA A 72 1.85 -17.43 5.34
CA ALA A 72 0.58 -17.33 6.05
C ALA A 72 0.25 -15.88 6.41
N ILE A 73 -1.04 -15.55 6.42
CA ILE A 73 -1.55 -14.24 6.85
C ILE A 73 -2.74 -14.49 7.78
N GLN A 74 -2.62 -14.04 9.02
CA GLN A 74 -3.67 -14.17 10.02
C GLN A 74 -4.14 -12.78 10.43
N HIS A 75 -5.44 -12.52 10.28
CA HIS A 75 -6.10 -11.31 10.77
C HIS A 75 -6.51 -11.51 12.22
N LEU A 76 -6.03 -10.65 13.11
CA LEU A 76 -6.19 -10.72 14.56
C LEU A 76 -6.55 -9.32 15.07
N GLY A 77 -7.83 -9.11 15.40
CA GLY A 77 -8.31 -7.80 15.86
C GLY A 77 -8.12 -6.73 14.78
N ASP A 78 -7.29 -5.73 15.05
CA ASP A 78 -6.94 -4.62 14.15
C ASP A 78 -5.58 -4.80 13.45
N THR A 79 -5.06 -6.03 13.46
CA THR A 79 -3.74 -6.37 12.89
C THR A 79 -3.77 -7.57 11.97
N PHE A 80 -2.79 -7.62 11.06
CA PHE A 80 -2.42 -8.81 10.32
C PHE A 80 -1.06 -9.31 10.80
N GLU A 81 -1.01 -10.57 11.26
CA GLU A 81 0.24 -11.32 11.43
C GLU A 81 0.61 -11.97 10.09
N VAL A 82 1.75 -11.57 9.53
CA VAL A 82 2.32 -12.12 8.30
C VAL A 82 3.48 -13.04 8.69
N THR A 83 3.45 -14.26 8.17
CA THR A 83 4.55 -15.23 8.30
C THR A 83 5.28 -15.33 6.96
N THR A 84 6.61 -15.19 6.99
CA THR A 84 7.47 -15.33 5.82
C THR A 84 8.11 -16.73 5.74
N ALA A 85 8.63 -17.10 4.58
CA ALA A 85 9.17 -18.43 4.30
C ALA A 85 10.45 -18.74 5.09
N ASP A 86 11.16 -17.72 5.56
CA ASP A 86 12.26 -17.84 6.53
C ASP A 86 11.78 -18.06 7.98
N GLY A 87 10.47 -18.15 8.21
CA GLY A 87 9.86 -18.42 9.51
C GLY A 87 9.65 -17.18 10.39
N ARG A 88 9.98 -15.97 9.92
CA ARG A 88 9.71 -14.75 10.68
C ARG A 88 8.21 -14.44 10.69
N LYS A 89 7.75 -13.89 11.81
CA LYS A 89 6.40 -13.39 12.01
C LYS A 89 6.45 -11.89 12.29
N MET A 90 5.63 -11.13 11.57
CA MET A 90 5.55 -9.67 11.69
C MET A 90 4.09 -9.25 11.77
N ALA A 91 3.78 -8.32 12.68
CA ALA A 91 2.44 -7.78 12.84
C ALA A 91 2.35 -6.37 12.23
N PHE A 92 1.30 -6.13 11.45
CA PHE A 92 1.01 -4.83 10.84
C PHE A 92 -0.44 -4.44 11.15
N ARG A 93 -0.70 -3.17 11.43
CA ARG A 93 -2.08 -2.69 11.56
C ARG A 93 -2.80 -2.78 10.21
N GLU A 94 -4.11 -2.96 10.23
CA GLU A 94 -4.93 -3.02 8.99
C GLU A 94 -4.67 -1.84 8.05
N VAL A 95 -4.56 -0.64 8.60
CA VAL A 95 -4.36 0.60 7.85
C VAL A 95 -2.98 0.73 7.20
N ASP A 96 -2.03 -0.08 7.68
CA ASP A 96 -0.63 -0.06 7.24
C ASP A 96 -0.30 -1.22 6.28
N LEU A 97 -1.23 -2.15 6.06
CA LEU A 97 -1.07 -3.25 5.11
C LEU A 97 -1.91 -2.99 3.86
N ARG A 98 -1.24 -2.90 2.70
CA ARG A 98 -1.91 -2.82 1.39
C ARG A 98 -1.91 -4.17 0.70
N ILE A 99 -3.03 -4.55 0.11
CA ILE A 99 -3.11 -5.72 -0.78
C ILE A 99 -3.09 -5.23 -2.22
N LYS A 100 -2.23 -5.83 -3.05
CA LYS A 100 -2.17 -5.61 -4.49
C LYS A 100 -2.20 -6.95 -5.22
N ILE A 101 -2.89 -6.94 -6.36
CA ILE A 101 -2.82 -8.02 -7.35
C ILE A 101 -1.87 -7.54 -8.45
N ASP A 102 -0.81 -8.29 -8.70
CA ASP A 102 0.16 -8.02 -9.76
C ASP A 102 0.34 -9.26 -10.62
N THR A 103 -0.40 -9.30 -11.72
CA THR A 103 -0.32 -10.36 -12.73
C THR A 103 0.80 -10.10 -13.76
N GLY A 104 1.64 -9.09 -13.54
CA GLY A 104 2.66 -8.66 -14.47
C GLY A 104 3.82 -9.65 -14.59
N GLU A 105 4.65 -9.47 -15.62
CA GLU A 105 5.81 -10.33 -15.86
C GLU A 105 6.81 -10.35 -14.68
N LYS A 106 6.90 -9.23 -13.96
CA LYS A 106 7.72 -9.07 -12.74
C LYS A 106 6.93 -9.26 -11.44
N GLY A 107 5.65 -9.59 -11.53
CA GLY A 107 4.80 -9.89 -10.38
C GLY A 107 5.23 -11.18 -9.68
N PRO A 108 4.69 -11.48 -8.49
CA PRO A 108 5.00 -12.69 -7.75
C PRO A 108 4.61 -13.95 -8.53
N LEU A 109 5.18 -15.09 -8.15
CA LEU A 109 4.73 -16.39 -8.65
C LEU A 109 3.37 -16.76 -8.03
N ILE A 110 2.56 -17.52 -8.77
CA ILE A 110 1.29 -18.08 -8.26
C ILE A 110 1.57 -18.95 -7.03
N GLY A 111 0.75 -18.78 -6.00
CA GLY A 111 0.89 -19.44 -4.70
C GLY A 111 2.05 -18.92 -3.85
N LYS A 112 2.73 -17.87 -4.32
CA LYS A 112 3.93 -17.31 -3.71
C LYS A 112 3.81 -15.78 -3.57
N PRO A 113 2.86 -15.28 -2.76
CA PRO A 113 2.74 -13.85 -2.51
C PRO A 113 3.96 -13.29 -1.78
N VAL A 114 4.23 -12.00 -2.01
CA VAL A 114 5.45 -11.30 -1.58
C VAL A 114 5.10 -10.06 -0.77
N ILE A 115 5.82 -9.82 0.32
CA ILE A 115 5.73 -8.60 1.11
C ILE A 115 6.87 -7.65 0.78
N MET A 116 6.54 -6.37 0.54
CA MET A 116 7.53 -5.31 0.29
C MET A 116 7.23 -4.06 1.14
N PRO A 117 8.25 -3.30 1.55
CA PRO A 117 8.05 -1.99 2.18
C PRO A 117 7.40 -0.99 1.21
N GLY A 118 6.54 -0.12 1.74
CA GLY A 118 5.69 0.82 0.99
C GLY A 118 6.42 1.99 0.31
N GLY A 119 7.72 2.16 0.54
CA GLY A 119 8.55 3.21 -0.07
C GLY A 119 9.45 3.93 0.95
N MET A 120 10.08 5.03 0.53
CA MET A 120 11.15 5.71 1.29
C MET A 120 10.72 6.37 2.62
N MET A 121 9.42 6.51 2.90
CA MET A 121 8.90 7.19 4.11
C MET A 121 7.68 6.50 4.74
N ASP A 122 7.23 5.35 4.21
CA ASP A 122 5.99 4.70 4.66
C ASP A 122 6.37 3.53 5.61
N ASP A 123 5.81 3.51 6.81
CA ASP A 123 5.81 2.35 7.71
C ASP A 123 4.91 1.22 7.21
N ARG A 124 4.16 1.52 6.14
CA ARG A 124 3.28 0.59 5.48
C ARG A 124 4.02 -0.46 4.67
N VAL A 125 3.38 -1.60 4.55
CA VAL A 125 3.81 -2.71 3.71
C VAL A 125 2.79 -2.99 2.64
N THR A 126 3.24 -3.59 1.55
CA THR A 126 2.37 -4.06 0.48
C THR A 126 2.56 -5.55 0.29
N LEU A 127 1.46 -6.30 0.35
CA LEU A 127 1.37 -7.68 -0.07
C LEU A 127 0.98 -7.74 -1.54
N PHE A 128 1.81 -8.39 -2.33
CA PHE A 128 1.58 -8.66 -3.74
C PHE A 128 1.13 -10.11 -3.91
N PHE A 129 0.00 -10.30 -4.58
CA PHE A 129 -0.54 -11.60 -4.98
C PHE A 129 -0.54 -11.72 -6.50
N ALA A 130 -0.38 -12.95 -7.00
CA ALA A 130 -0.42 -13.22 -8.42
C ALA A 130 -1.86 -13.36 -8.94
N SER A 131 -2.84 -13.56 -8.05
CA SER A 131 -4.25 -13.59 -8.42
C SER A 131 -5.19 -13.19 -7.26
N PRO A 132 -6.42 -12.71 -7.53
CA PRO A 132 -7.39 -12.40 -6.48
C PRO A 132 -7.79 -13.62 -5.64
N ALA A 133 -7.79 -14.82 -6.23
CA ALA A 133 -8.15 -16.07 -5.56
C ALA A 133 -7.22 -16.43 -4.40
N GLU A 134 -5.97 -15.98 -4.43
CA GLU A 134 -5.00 -16.21 -3.37
C GLU A 134 -5.33 -15.43 -2.09
N VAL A 135 -5.97 -14.26 -2.21
CA VAL A 135 -6.25 -13.40 -1.05
C VAL A 135 -7.17 -14.12 -0.06
N GLY A 136 -8.30 -14.66 -0.50
CA GLY A 136 -9.23 -15.39 0.38
C GLY A 136 -8.68 -16.75 0.83
N THR A 137 -7.81 -17.35 0.03
CA THR A 137 -7.16 -18.62 0.37
C THR A 137 -6.11 -18.44 1.46
N LEU A 138 -5.35 -17.34 1.45
CA LEU A 138 -4.21 -17.16 2.35
C LEU A 138 -4.51 -16.29 3.57
N VAL A 139 -5.39 -15.30 3.44
CA VAL A 139 -5.81 -14.45 4.56
C VAL A 139 -6.87 -15.20 5.36
N LYS A 140 -6.54 -15.52 6.62
CA LYS A 140 -7.43 -16.20 7.56
C LYS A 140 -7.77 -15.31 8.73
N TYR A 141 -8.99 -15.42 9.23
CA TYR A 141 -9.33 -14.85 10.53
C TYR A 141 -8.72 -15.75 11.61
N GLY A 142 -7.97 -15.17 12.55
CA GLY A 142 -7.50 -15.88 13.72
C GLY A 142 -8.67 -16.12 14.66
N SER A 143 -8.91 -17.39 14.99
CA SER A 143 -9.90 -17.84 15.96
C SER A 143 -9.41 -17.71 17.40
#